data_AF-A0A316DLI8-F1
#
_entry.id   AF-A0A316DLI8-F1
#
_cell.length_a   1.000
_cell.length_b   1.000
_cell.length_c   1.000
_cell.angle_alpha   90.00
_cell.angle_beta   90.00
_cell.angle_gamma   90.00
#
_symmetry.space_group_name_H-M   'P 1'
#
loop_
_entity.id
_entity.type
_entity.pdbx_description
1 polymer ?
#
loop_
_entity_poly.entity_id
_entity_poly.type
_entity_poly.pdbx_seq_one_letter_code
_entity_poly.pdbx_strand_id
1 'polypeptide(L)' 'MADEFQQKLDENSALKTAFEKLTAGRQRAYLLHFSAPKQAKTREARVEKAMEAILNGKGLNE' A
#
# COMPACT_ATOMS: atom_id res chain seq x y z
N MET A 1 6.94 1.75 7.89
CA MET A 1 5.73 2.02 7.09
C MET A 1 5.89 3.42 6.55
N ALA A 2 5.61 3.66 5.27
CA ALA A 2 5.72 4.98 4.67
C ALA A 2 4.56 5.87 5.13
N ASP A 3 4.84 7.12 5.52
CA ASP A 3 3.83 8.06 6.00
C ASP A 3 2.75 8.31 4.94
N GLU A 4 3.13 8.32 3.67
CA GLU A 4 2.22 8.53 2.54
C GLU A 4 1.18 7.40 2.42
N PHE A 5 1.56 6.16 2.73
CA PHE A 5 0.61 5.05 2.73
C PHE A 5 -0.35 5.14 3.91
N GLN A 6 0.15 5.52 5.09
CA GLN A 6 -0.69 5.67 6.28
C GLN A 6 -1.76 6.75 6.06
N GLN A 7 -1.38 7.90 5.49
CA GLN A 7 -2.33 8.97 5.12
C GLN A 7 -3.43 8.44 4.20
N LYS A 8 -3.09 7.63 3.19
CA LYS A 8 -4.11 7.03 2.30
C LYS A 8 -5.03 6.03 2.99
N LEU A 9 -4.56 5.29 3.99
CA LEU A 9 -5.40 4.40 4.79
C LEU A 9 -6.37 5.20 5.69
N ASP A 10 -5.92 6.34 6.21
CA ASP A 10 -6.73 7.21 7.06
C ASP A 10 -7.77 7.98 6.25
N GLU A 11 -7.43 8.40 5.02
CA GLU A 11 -8.34 9.06 4.06
C GLU A 11 -9.36 8.09 3.43
N ASN A 12 -8.98 6.82 3.21
CA ASN A 12 -9.80 5.86 2.47
C ASN A 12 -10.03 4.56 3.26
N SER A 13 -11.19 4.48 3.92
CA SER A 13 -11.60 3.32 4.70
C SER A 13 -11.76 2.03 3.87
N ALA A 14 -12.09 2.14 2.58
CA ALA A 14 -12.18 0.98 1.68
C ALA A 14 -10.80 0.41 1.37
N LEU A 15 -9.81 1.28 1.13
CA LEU A 15 -8.41 0.87 0.96
C LEU A 15 -7.89 0.17 2.22
N LYS A 16 -8.16 0.74 3.40
CA LYS A 16 -7.78 0.13 4.68
C LYS A 16 -8.37 -1.25 4.86
N THR A 17 -9.67 -1.39 4.66
CA THR A 17 -10.37 -2.69 4.76
C THR A 17 -9.82 -3.70 3.75
N ALA A 18 -9.55 -3.28 2.51
CA ALA A 18 -9.01 -4.16 1.48
C ALA A 18 -7.58 -4.61 1.81
N PHE A 19 -6.74 -3.70 2.30
CA PHE A 19 -5.38 -3.99 2.75
C PHE A 19 -5.36 -4.97 3.93
N GLU A 20 -6.21 -4.74 4.94
CA GLU A 20 -6.34 -5.60 6.12
C GLU A 20 -6.85 -7.01 5.77
N LYS A 21 -7.61 -7.17 4.68
CA LYS A 21 -8.05 -8.47 4.16
C LYS A 21 -6.97 -9.25 3.40
N LEU A 22 -5.89 -8.60 2.98
CA LEU A 22 -4.75 -9.30 2.37
C LEU A 22 -4.10 -10.26 3.37
N THR A 23 -3.47 -11.32 2.89
CA THR A 23 -2.67 -12.19 3.75
C THR A 23 -1.48 -11.44 4.32
N ALA A 24 -1.01 -11.83 5.52
CA ALA A 24 0.11 -11.17 6.19
C ALA A 24 1.38 -11.08 5.32
N GLY A 25 1.62 -12.07 4.45
CA GLY A 25 2.72 -12.03 3.48
C GLY A 25 2.56 -10.92 2.43
N ARG A 26 1.36 -10.77 1.85
CA ARG A 26 1.05 -9.71 0.88
C ARG A 26 1.13 -8.32 1.52
N GLN A 27 0.60 -8.16 2.74
CA GLN A 27 0.71 -6.91 3.49
C GLN A 27 2.18 -6.52 3.71
N ARG A 28 3.00 -7.45 4.19
CA ARG A 28 4.44 -7.21 4.40
C ARG A 28 5.17 -6.81 3.12
N ALA A 29 4.84 -7.45 1.99
CA ALA A 29 5.44 -7.11 0.69
C ALA A 29 5.14 -5.66 0.29
N TYR A 30 3.89 -5.21 0.41
CA TYR A 30 3.53 -3.81 0.14
C TYR A 30 4.23 -2.84 1.09
N LEU A 31 4.23 -3.11 2.40
CA LEU A 31 4.89 -2.25 3.39
C LEU A 31 6.38 -2.09 3.11
N LEU A 32 7.07 -3.17 2.72
CA LEU A 32 8.48 -3.13 2.32
C LEU A 32 8.66 -2.34 1.02
N HIS A 33 7.80 -2.56 0.02
CA HIS A 33 7.85 -1.84 -1.26
C HIS A 33 7.69 -0.34 -1.10
N PHE A 34 6.77 0.11 -0.23
CA PHE A 34 6.56 1.52 0.06
C PHE A 34 7.68 2.13 0.91
N SER A 35 8.30 1.35 1.79
CA SER A 35 9.37 1.85 2.67
C SER A 35 10.75 1.88 2.01
N ALA A 36 10.93 1.23 0.85
CA ALA A 36 12.23 1.13 0.19
C ALA A 36 12.79 2.44 -0.41
N PRO A 37 11.99 3.33 -1.04
CA PRO A 37 12.50 4.60 -1.57
C PRO A 37 12.80 5.64 -0.48
N LYS A 38 13.93 6.32 -0.61
CA LYS A 38 14.31 7.44 0.29
C LYS A 38 13.50 8.72 0.02
N GLN A 39 13.11 8.95 -1.23
CA GLN A 39 12.37 10.15 -1.64
C GLN A 39 10.86 9.97 -1.44
N ALA A 40 10.22 10.93 -0.76
CA ALA A 40 8.78 10.95 -0.49
C ALA A 40 7.94 10.80 -1.76
N LYS A 41 8.22 11.60 -2.79
CA LYS A 41 7.53 11.56 -4.08
C LYS A 41 7.52 10.16 -4.73
N THR A 42 8.60 9.40 -4.54
CA THR A 42 8.70 8.03 -5.09
C THR A 42 7.89 7.04 -4.25
N ARG A 43 7.79 7.25 -2.93
CA ARG A 43 6.92 6.44 -2.06
C ARG A 43 5.45 6.70 -2.40
N GLU A 44 5.07 7.96 -2.54
CA GLU A 44 3.73 8.39 -2.92
C GLU A 44 3.29 7.77 -4.25
N ALA A 45 4.12 7.89 -5.31
CA ALA A 45 3.83 7.29 -6.61
C ALA A 45 3.69 5.76 -6.57
N ARG A 46 4.46 5.07 -5.70
CA ARG A 46 4.31 3.62 -5.49
C ARG A 46 3.01 3.27 -4.78
N VAL A 47 2.63 4.06 -3.79
CA VAL A 47 1.36 3.90 -3.06
C VAL A 47 0.19 4.05 -4.02
N GLU A 48 0.12 5.16 -4.76
CA GLU A 48 -0.96 5.44 -5.70
C GLU A 48 -1.12 4.32 -6.73
N LYS A 49 -0.01 3.87 -7.32
CA LYS A 49 -0.03 2.77 -8.30
C LYS A 49 -0.50 1.44 -7.71
N ALA A 50 -0.24 1.20 -6.42
CA ALA A 50 -0.61 -0.03 -5.74
C ALA A 50 -2.05 -0.04 -5.20
N MET A 51 -2.70 1.12 -5.07
CA MET A 51 -4.03 1.23 -4.48
C MET A 51 -5.08 0.39 -5.21
N GLU A 52 -5.10 0.42 -6.55
CA GLU A 52 -6.03 -0.36 -7.34
C GLU A 52 -5.84 -1.88 -7.14
N ALA A 53 -4.60 -2.34 -7.07
CA ALA A 53 -4.31 -3.75 -6.82
C ALA A 53 -4.78 -4.20 -5.42
N ILE A 54 -4.52 -3.37 -4.41
CA ILE A 54 -4.96 -3.62 -3.02
C ILE A 54 -6.49 -3.67 -2.95
N LEU A 55 -7.18 -2.72 -3.59
CA LEU A 55 -8.65 -2.67 -3.64
C LEU A 55 -9.24 -3.91 -4.32
N ASN A 56 -8.54 -4.47 -5.29
CA ASN A 56 -8.90 -5.72 -5.95
C ASN A 56 -8.45 -6.98 -5.18
N GLY A 57 -7.85 -6.84 -3.99
CA GLY A 57 -7.36 -7.97 -3.18
C GLY A 57 -6.12 -8.67 -3.74
N LYS A 58 -5.42 -8.03 -4.67
CA LYS A 58 -4.20 -8.55 -5.30
C LYS A 58 -2.95 -8.22 -4.50
N GLY A 59 -1.94 -9.08 -4.58
CA GLY A 59 -0.60 -8.79 -4.10
C GLY A 59 0.16 -7.86 -5.04
N LEU A 60 1.33 -7.38 -4.59
CA LEU A 60 2.18 -6.43 -5.33
C LEU A 60 2.58 -6.90 -6.75
N ASN A 61 2.60 -8.21 -6.99
CA ASN A 61 3.08 -8.84 -8.23
C ASN A 61 1.99 -9.66 -8.97
N GLU A 62 0.70 -9.40 -8.72
CA GLU A 62 -0.47 -10.11 -9.30
C GLU A 62 -1.43 -9.15 -10.03
#